data_AF-A0A1H9LYS2-F1
#
_entry.id   AF-A0A1H9LYS2-F1
#
_cell.length_a   1.000
_cell.length_b   1.000
_cell.length_c   1.000
_cell.angle_alpha   90.00
_cell.angle_beta   90.00
_cell.angle_gamma   90.00
#
_symmetry.space_group_name_H-M   'P 1'
#
loop_
_entity.id
_entity.type
_entity.pdbx_description
1 polymer ?
#
loop_
_entity_poly.entity_id
_entity_poly.type
_entity_poly.pdbx_seq_one_letter_code
_entity_poly.pdbx_strand_id
1 'polypeptide(L)'
;MAKKYDFVYPEDKLLILAQRVKDVVDDLTKYTDWSKREDIKAELKADLIVLLAENGYPPVDRDEIYKEIFEQAENFKKYNP
;
A
#
# COMPACT_ATOMS: atom_id res chain seq x y z
N MET A 1 -4.12 -17.03 21.29
CA MET A 1 -4.81 -17.81 20.23
C MET A 1 -4.39 -17.25 18.87
N ALA A 2 -3.39 -17.87 18.25
CA ALA A 2 -2.79 -17.41 17.00
C ALA A 2 -3.49 -18.07 15.80
N LYS A 3 -4.66 -17.57 15.40
CA LYS A 3 -5.13 -17.76 14.03
C LYS A 3 -4.54 -16.62 13.18
N LYS A 4 -3.24 -16.66 12.91
CA LYS A 4 -2.59 -15.68 12.04
C LYS A 4 -1.94 -16.44 10.88
N TYR A 5 -2.70 -16.52 9.80
CA TYR A 5 -2.28 -16.81 8.43
C TYR A 5 -1.92 -18.26 8.08
N ASP A 6 -2.85 -18.92 7.41
CA ASP A 6 -2.58 -20.09 6.55
C ASP A 6 -2.07 -19.66 5.16
N PHE A 7 -1.53 -18.44 5.05
CA PHE A 7 -1.02 -17.90 3.79
C PHE A 7 0.47 -17.64 3.91
N VAL A 8 1.26 -18.45 3.21
CA VAL A 8 2.68 -18.24 3.02
C VAL A 8 2.86 -17.49 1.71
N TYR A 9 3.17 -16.20 1.79
CA TYR A 9 3.57 -15.44 0.62
C TYR A 9 5.08 -15.59 0.41
N PRO A 10 5.56 -15.91 -0.79
CA PRO A 10 7.00 -15.98 -1.07
C PRO A 10 7.67 -14.63 -0.79
N GLU A 11 8.81 -14.63 -0.11
CA GLU A 11 9.56 -13.41 0.21
C GLU A 11 9.97 -12.64 -1.06
N ASP A 12 10.37 -13.34 -2.12
CA ASP A 12 10.67 -12.74 -3.42
C ASP A 12 9.49 -11.94 -3.97
N LYS A 13 8.28 -12.49 -3.83
CA LYS A 13 7.07 -11.80 -4.26
C LYS A 13 6.67 -10.68 -3.31
N LEU A 14 6.95 -10.82 -2.01
CA LEU A 14 6.73 -9.78 -1.01
C LEU A 14 7.59 -8.56 -1.30
N LEU A 15 8.86 -8.78 -1.64
CA LEU A 15 9.79 -7.74 -2.07
C LEU A 15 9.28 -7.02 -3.33
N ILE A 16 8.85 -7.77 -4.35
CA ILE A 16 8.28 -7.19 -5.58
C ILE A 16 7.02 -6.37 -5.25
N LEU A 17 6.13 -6.91 -4.43
CA LEU A 17 4.91 -6.24 -4.00
C LEU A 17 5.23 -4.93 -3.27
N ALA A 18 6.12 -4.96 -2.28
CA ALA A 18 6.54 -3.78 -1.53
C ALA A 18 7.19 -2.72 -2.44
N GLN A 19 7.99 -3.14 -3.41
CA GLN A 19 8.59 -2.24 -4.40
C GLN A 19 7.51 -1.54 -5.23
N ARG A 20 6.50 -2.27 -5.72
CA ARG A 20 5.41 -1.68 -6.49
C ARG A 20 4.52 -0.77 -5.64
N VAL A 21 4.21 -1.16 -4.40
CA VAL A 21 3.49 -0.31 -3.45
C VAL A 21 4.23 1.00 -3.23
N LYS A 22 5.56 0.96 -3.10
CA LYS A 22 6.40 2.15 -2.98
C LYS A 22 6.31 3.02 -4.23
N ASP A 23 6.37 2.47 -5.44
CA ASP A 23 6.23 3.23 -6.68
C ASP A 23 4.87 3.95 -6.79
N VAL A 24 3.77 3.26 -6.46
CA VAL A 24 2.43 3.85 -6.46
C VAL A 24 2.33 4.99 -5.43
N VAL A 25 2.84 4.75 -4.22
CA VAL A 25 2.90 5.76 -3.17
C VAL A 25 3.78 6.96 -3.58
N ASP A 26 4.94 6.71 -4.18
CA ASP A 26 5.85 7.75 -4.66
C ASP A 26 5.16 8.64 -5.69
N ASP A 27 4.45 8.05 -6.65
CA ASP A 27 3.70 8.80 -7.65
C ASP A 27 2.61 9.69 -7.02
N LEU A 28 1.91 9.16 -6.01
CA LEU A 28 0.93 9.91 -5.24
C LEU A 28 1.54 11.07 -4.45
N THR A 29 2.71 10.87 -3.86
CA THR A 29 3.38 11.92 -3.10
C THR A 29 3.77 13.12 -3.97
N LYS A 30 3.89 12.96 -5.30
CA LYS A 30 4.12 14.07 -6.25
C LYS A 30 2.96 15.07 -6.27
N TYR A 31 1.74 14.65 -5.93
CA TYR A 31 0.59 15.54 -5.86
C TYR A 31 0.52 16.24 -4.50
N THR A 32 0.79 17.55 -4.46
CA THR A 32 0.94 18.32 -3.21
C THR A 32 -0.25 18.23 -2.24
N ASP A 33 -1.47 17.95 -2.71
CA ASP A 33 -2.69 17.85 -1.90
C ASP A 33 -3.35 16.46 -1.91
N TRP A 34 -2.61 15.39 -2.27
CA TRP A 34 -3.14 14.02 -2.30
C TRP A 34 -3.78 13.60 -0.95
N SER A 35 -3.20 14.02 0.17
CA SER A 35 -3.70 13.67 1.50
C SER A 35 -5.01 14.35 1.89
N LYS A 36 -5.41 15.41 1.18
CA LYS A 36 -6.69 16.12 1.37
C LYS A 36 -7.75 15.68 0.35
N ARG A 37 -7.36 14.98 -0.71
CA ARG A 37 -8.27 14.52 -1.77
C ARG A 37 -8.72 13.09 -1.48
N GLU A 38 -9.99 12.95 -1.11
CA GLU A 38 -10.59 11.64 -0.87
C GLU A 38 -10.64 10.79 -2.14
N ASP A 39 -10.88 11.40 -3.30
CA ASP A 39 -10.88 10.71 -4.60
C ASP A 39 -9.53 10.05 -4.88
N ILE A 40 -8.44 10.77 -4.60
CA ILE A 40 -7.07 10.26 -4.77
C ILE A 40 -6.77 9.11 -3.79
N LYS A 41 -7.20 9.23 -2.52
CA LYS A 41 -7.02 8.14 -1.55
C LYS A 41 -7.82 6.90 -1.94
N ALA A 42 -9.02 7.09 -2.50
CA ALA A 42 -9.85 6.01 -3.00
C ALA A 42 -9.21 5.32 -4.21
N GLU A 43 -8.65 6.09 -5.16
CA GLU A 43 -7.84 5.56 -6.27
C GLU A 43 -6.65 4.75 -5.75
N LEU A 44 -5.87 5.28 -4.82
CA LEU A 44 -4.74 4.54 -4.22
C LEU A 44 -5.18 3.21 -3.59
N LYS A 45 -6.31 3.22 -2.87
CA LYS A 45 -6.84 1.99 -2.26
C LYS A 45 -7.25 0.98 -3.33
N ALA A 46 -7.87 1.44 -4.42
CA ALA A 46 -8.25 0.58 -5.54
C ALA A 46 -7.02 0.02 -6.26
N ASP A 47 -6.02 0.84 -6.56
CA ASP A 47 -4.77 0.42 -7.18
C ASP A 47 -4.03 -0.61 -6.32
N LEU A 48 -3.98 -0.40 -4.99
CA LEU A 48 -3.40 -1.39 -4.07
C LEU A 48 -4.17 -2.71 -4.10
N ILE A 49 -5.50 -2.68 -4.13
CA ILE A 49 -6.32 -3.90 -4.22
C ILE A 49 -6.04 -4.65 -5.52
N VAL A 50 -5.98 -3.94 -6.66
CA VAL A 50 -5.65 -4.52 -7.96
C VAL A 50 -4.25 -5.11 -7.95
N LEU A 51 -3.27 -4.36 -7.45
CA LEU A 51 -1.87 -4.78 -7.38
C LEU A 51 -1.67 -6.00 -6.48
N LEU A 52 -2.39 -6.09 -5.35
CA LEU A 52 -2.42 -7.28 -4.51
C LEU A 52 -3.03 -8.48 -5.25
N ALA A 53 -4.14 -8.28 -5.95
CA ALA A 53 -4.82 -9.31 -6.71
C ALA A 53 -3.95 -9.84 -7.87
N GLU A 54 -3.30 -8.97 -8.64
CA GLU A 54 -2.37 -9.34 -9.71
C GLU A 54 -1.17 -10.15 -9.21
N ASN A 55 -0.73 -9.85 -7.99
CA ASN A 55 0.37 -10.54 -7.34
C ASN A 55 -0.07 -11.87 -6.67
N GLY A 56 -1.37 -12.18 -6.68
CA GLY A 56 -1.95 -13.35 -6.01
C GLY A 56 -1.87 -13.26 -4.49
N TYR A 57 -1.74 -12.04 -3.95
CA TYR A 57 -1.84 -11.80 -2.53
C TYR A 57 -3.33 -11.83 -2.15
N PRO A 58 -3.72 -12.57 -1.09
CA PRO A 58 -5.11 -12.68 -0.71
C PRO A 58 -5.65 -11.30 -0.37
N PRO A 59 -6.95 -11.03 -0.60
CA PRO A 59 -7.58 -9.81 -0.14
C PRO A 59 -7.42 -9.73 1.38
N VAL A 60 -6.47 -8.92 1.82
CA VAL A 60 -6.18 -8.73 3.23
C VAL A 60 -7.23 -7.77 3.77
N ASP A 61 -8.15 -8.29 4.58
CA ASP A 61 -9.08 -7.54 5.45
C ASP A 61 -8.35 -6.75 6.56
N ARG A 62 -7.09 -6.41 6.35
CA ARG A 62 -6.28 -5.65 7.30
C ARG A 62 -6.21 -4.21 6.83
N ASP A 63 -7.25 -3.44 7.17
CA ASP A 63 -7.21 -1.97 7.12
C ASP A 63 -5.94 -1.40 7.79
N GLU A 64 -5.33 -2.12 8.74
CA GLU A 64 -4.04 -1.78 9.36
C GLU A 64 -2.88 -1.69 8.36
N ILE A 65 -2.79 -2.61 7.37
CA ILE A 65 -1.71 -2.58 6.36
C ILE A 65 -1.88 -1.37 5.45
N TYR A 66 -3.11 -1.11 4.98
CA TYR A 66 -3.40 0.08 4.18
C TYR A 66 -3.09 1.34 4.96
N LYS A 67 -3.51 1.41 6.22
CA LYS A 67 -3.25 2.55 7.11
C LYS A 67 -1.76 2.79 7.30
N GLU A 68 -0.97 1.74 7.50
CA GLU A 68 0.48 1.85 7.64
C GLU A 68 1.14 2.34 6.34
N ILE A 69 0.68 1.87 5.16
CA ILE A 69 1.15 2.36 3.85
C ILE A 69 0.81 3.84 3.68
N PHE A 70 -0.42 4.27 4.00
CA PHE A 70 -0.82 5.67 3.95
C PHE A 70 -0.01 6.54 4.93
N GLU A 71 0.25 6.06 6.14
CA GLU A 71 1.05 6.78 7.14
C GLU A 71 2.52 6.89 6.70
N GLN A 72 3.09 5.83 6.12
CA GLN A 72 4.43 5.86 5.53
C GLN A 72 4.49 6.84 4.34
N ALA A 73 3.47 6.87 3.48
CA ALA A 73 3.35 7.82 2.38
C ALA A 73 3.33 9.28 2.87
N GLU A 74 2.54 9.58 3.92
CA GLU A 74 2.49 10.91 4.52
C GLU A 74 3.82 11.30 5.19
N ASN A 75 4.48 10.36 5.86
CA ASN A 75 5.80 10.59 6.46
C ASN A 75 6.89 10.78 5.41
N PHE A 76 6.82 10.09 4.27
CA PHE A 76 7.78 10.25 3.17
C PHE A 76 7.78 11.70 2.65
N LYS A 77 6.60 12.30 2.48
CA LYS A 77 6.46 13.72 2.12
C LYS A 77 7.04 14.65 3.19
N LYS A 78 6.89 14.28 4.47
CA LYS A 78 7.30 15.11 5.61
C LYS A 78 8.83 15.14 5.80
N TYR A 79 9.54 14.13 5.29
CA TYR A 79 10.97 13.94 5.50
C TYR A 79 11.81 13.93 4.21
N ASN A 80 11.22 14.01 3.02
CA ASN A 80 11.95 14.32 1.78
C ASN A 80 12.09 15.85 1.63
N PRO A 81 13.28 16.44 1.80
CA PRO A 81 13.55 17.85 1.51
C PRO A 81 13.54 18.16 0.01
#